data_AF-A0A671TSF7-F1
#
_entry.id   AF-A0A671TSF7-F1
#
_cell.length_a   1.000
_cell.length_b   1.000
_cell.length_c   1.000
_cell.angle_alpha   90.00
_cell.angle_beta   90.00
_cell.angle_gamma   90.00
#
_symmetry.space_group_name_H-M   'P 1'
#
loop_
_entity.id
_entity.type
_entity.pdbx_description
1 polymer ?
#
loop_
_entity_poly.entity_id
_entity_poly.type
_entity_poly.pdbx_seq_one_letter_code
_entity_poly.pdbx_strand_id
1 'polypeptide(L)'
;MSSRGVGKPREQEKEEEENFYDCEETLEPSDGRGVRDGKEETQQDSDEGGQDEEQSKRLQEEASGDRLKDDKLQEDAQGDRLQGDRLQQEALGDWQQEEAEGSVLEDDSDSELKEEKSQEVEFDDDYLREVEKDLTEEEKESRRQQSLTLKEKGNSQFKAGNWSEAELSYKEALVLCPVCFSKERAVLFSNRAAARLHLDLKDQAISDCTRAIELNPDYVRALLRRAELYEQTDKLDEALEDYKKVLELDPNQASARQACMRLPQQIHERNEKLKEEMMSKLKDLGNLVLRPFGLSTNNFQVNQDTNTGSYSINFVQNPNNNDR
;
A
#
# COMPACT_ATOMS: atom_id res chain seq x y z
N MET A 1 26.26 -31.84 -43.30
CA MET A 1 26.21 -30.41 -42.93
C MET A 1 25.02 -30.23 -42.01
N SER A 2 25.30 -29.69 -40.82
CA SER A 2 24.46 -29.74 -39.62
C SER A 2 23.34 -28.70 -39.68
N SER A 3 22.10 -29.15 -39.53
CA SER A 3 20.91 -28.32 -39.36
C SER A 3 20.79 -27.91 -37.88
N ARG A 4 21.23 -26.69 -37.56
CA ARG A 4 20.91 -26.02 -36.29
C ARG A 4 19.64 -25.19 -36.49
N GLY A 5 18.52 -25.71 -36.01
CA GLY A 5 17.31 -24.94 -35.79
C GLY A 5 17.53 -23.99 -34.62
N VAL A 6 17.30 -22.70 -34.86
CA VAL A 6 17.38 -21.63 -33.87
C VAL A 6 16.10 -21.69 -33.03
N GLY A 7 16.21 -22.14 -31.79
CA GLY A 7 15.20 -21.88 -30.77
C GLY A 7 15.46 -20.50 -30.17
N LYS A 8 14.50 -19.58 -30.29
CA LYS A 8 14.39 -18.39 -29.45
C LYS A 8 13.30 -18.62 -28.39
N PRO A 9 13.43 -18.02 -27.19
CA PRO A 9 12.70 -18.44 -26.00
C PRO A 9 11.30 -17.81 -25.93
N ARG A 10 10.33 -18.61 -25.48
CA ARG A 10 8.92 -18.26 -25.31
C ARG A 10 8.62 -17.53 -23.98
N GLU A 11 9.66 -17.19 -23.22
CA GLU A 11 9.58 -16.63 -21.86
C GLU A 11 9.59 -15.10 -21.87
N GLN A 12 10.37 -14.46 -22.76
CA GLN A 12 10.43 -12.99 -22.86
C GLN A 12 9.12 -12.36 -23.38
N GLU A 13 8.41 -13.05 -24.28
CA GLU A 13 7.13 -12.54 -24.82
C GLU A 13 6.01 -12.50 -23.77
N LYS A 14 6.09 -13.32 -22.70
CA LYS A 14 5.11 -13.29 -21.60
C LYS A 14 5.37 -12.16 -20.61
N GLU A 15 6.64 -11.88 -20.31
CA GLU A 15 7.03 -10.77 -19.42
C GLU A 15 6.74 -9.41 -20.05
N GLU A 16 6.93 -9.27 -21.37
CA GLU A 16 6.62 -8.04 -22.10
C GLU A 16 5.10 -7.76 -22.18
N GLU A 17 4.27 -8.82 -22.27
CA GLU A 17 2.81 -8.65 -22.23
C GLU A 17 2.33 -8.18 -20.86
N GLU A 18 2.87 -8.68 -19.73
CA GLU A 18 2.44 -8.25 -18.39
C GLU A 18 2.94 -6.84 -18.02
N ASN A 19 4.12 -6.43 -18.52
CA ASN A 19 4.65 -5.08 -18.29
C ASN A 19 3.99 -3.99 -19.15
N PHE A 20 3.29 -4.34 -20.23
CA PHE A 20 2.63 -3.35 -21.09
C PHE A 20 1.43 -2.66 -20.41
N TYR A 21 0.84 -3.29 -19.38
CA TYR A 21 -0.50 -2.90 -18.90
C TYR A 21 -0.55 -2.05 -17.65
N ASP A 22 0.58 -1.75 -17.01
CA ASP A 22 0.62 -1.43 -15.59
C ASP A 22 1.45 -0.16 -15.31
N CYS A 23 1.00 0.72 -14.41
CA CYS A 23 1.70 1.99 -14.17
C CYS A 23 3.11 1.73 -13.65
N GLU A 24 4.17 2.02 -14.42
CA GLU A 24 5.54 1.91 -13.90
C GLU A 24 5.70 2.80 -12.66
N GLU A 25 5.68 2.16 -11.51
CA GLU A 25 6.12 2.73 -10.26
C GLU A 25 7.63 2.50 -10.24
N THR A 26 8.39 3.58 -10.35
CA THR A 26 9.77 3.55 -9.88
C THR A 26 9.69 3.39 -8.37
N LEU A 27 9.71 2.14 -7.90
CA LEU A 27 9.88 1.79 -6.50
C LEU A 27 11.29 2.21 -6.06
N GLU A 28 11.52 3.53 -5.96
CA GLU A 28 12.69 4.04 -5.28
C GLU A 28 12.48 3.79 -3.78
N PRO A 29 13.46 3.18 -3.09
CA PRO A 29 13.36 2.96 -1.67
C PRO A 29 13.08 4.28 -0.97
N SER A 30 12.12 4.27 -0.05
CA SER A 30 11.78 5.41 0.79
C SER A 30 12.95 5.74 1.70
N ASP A 31 13.89 6.55 1.18
CA ASP A 31 14.89 7.21 1.99
C ASP A 31 14.16 8.18 2.93
N GLY A 32 14.05 7.76 4.19
CA GLY A 32 13.56 8.57 5.29
C GLY A 32 14.39 9.85 5.44
N ARG A 33 14.01 10.89 4.70
CA ARG A 33 14.50 12.25 4.92
C ARG A 33 13.65 12.91 6.00
N GLY A 34 14.07 12.65 7.23
CA GLY A 34 13.72 13.48 8.38
C GLY A 34 14.16 14.92 8.13
N VAL A 35 13.20 15.82 8.33
CA VAL A 35 13.37 17.28 8.37
C VAL A 35 14.54 17.65 9.30
N ARG A 36 15.55 18.33 8.75
CA ARG A 36 16.52 19.13 9.50
C ARG A 36 16.79 20.44 8.78
N ASP A 37 16.06 21.47 9.18
CA ASP A 37 16.45 22.87 9.17
C ASP A 37 16.37 23.34 10.64
N GLY A 38 17.29 24.07 11.24
CA GLY A 38 18.54 24.66 10.79
C GLY A 38 19.14 25.48 11.94
N LYS A 39 20.25 26.16 11.62
CA LYS A 39 21.02 27.16 12.39
C LYS A 39 22.12 26.63 13.29
N GLU A 40 23.35 26.81 12.82
CA GLU A 40 24.33 27.59 13.58
C GLU A 40 25.25 28.36 12.61
N GLU A 41 25.30 29.67 12.81
CA GLU A 41 26.20 30.62 12.18
C GLU A 41 27.61 30.45 12.77
N THR A 42 28.65 30.46 11.93
CA THR A 42 29.94 31.03 12.34
C THR A 42 30.63 31.65 11.14
N GLN A 43 31.10 32.87 11.38
CA GLN A 43 31.72 33.81 10.47
C GLN A 43 33.25 33.75 10.65
N GLN A 44 33.95 34.15 9.58
CA GLN A 44 35.24 34.86 9.54
C GLN A 44 36.58 34.14 9.28
N ASP A 45 37.31 34.83 8.38
CA ASP A 45 38.76 34.94 8.12
C ASP A 45 39.42 33.85 7.24
N SER A 46 40.31 34.14 6.27
CA SER A 46 40.89 35.36 5.65
C SER A 46 41.81 34.94 4.46
N ASP A 47 42.26 35.92 3.67
CA ASP A 47 43.41 35.93 2.70
C ASP A 47 43.30 35.25 1.32
N GLU A 48 44.00 35.67 0.26
CA GLU A 48 44.38 36.96 -0.36
C GLU A 48 45.14 36.59 -1.67
N GLY A 49 44.97 37.36 -2.76
CA GLY A 49 45.86 37.44 -3.93
C GLY A 49 45.66 36.41 -5.07
N GLY A 50 45.68 36.75 -6.37
CA GLY A 50 45.93 38.00 -7.09
C GLY A 50 45.75 37.81 -8.61
N GLN A 51 45.26 38.87 -9.27
CA GLN A 51 45.51 39.42 -10.63
C GLN A 51 45.82 38.50 -11.84
N ASP A 52 45.05 38.67 -12.92
CA ASP A 52 45.58 39.26 -14.18
C ASP A 52 44.48 39.63 -15.21
N GLU A 53 44.71 40.82 -15.82
CA GLU A 53 44.33 41.48 -17.09
C GLU A 53 43.47 40.76 -18.15
N GLU A 54 42.85 41.37 -19.18
CA GLU A 54 42.33 42.69 -19.57
C GLU A 54 41.79 42.47 -21.02
N GLN A 55 40.87 43.34 -21.48
CA GLN A 55 40.51 43.63 -22.90
C GLN A 55 39.54 42.70 -23.65
N SER A 56 38.67 43.14 -24.58
CA SER A 56 38.05 44.43 -24.95
C SER A 56 37.19 44.16 -26.21
N LYS A 57 36.18 45.03 -26.48
CA LYS A 57 35.42 45.29 -27.75
C LYS A 57 34.22 44.38 -28.03
N ARG A 58 32.96 44.87 -28.05
CA ARG A 58 32.23 45.91 -28.86
C ARG A 58 31.59 45.35 -30.15
N LEU A 59 30.26 45.52 -30.25
CA LEU A 59 29.41 46.08 -31.34
C LEU A 59 27.99 45.47 -31.22
N GLN A 60 26.99 46.19 -30.69
CA GLN A 60 26.00 47.08 -31.34
C GLN A 60 25.05 46.39 -32.34
N GLU A 61 23.76 46.30 -31.96
CA GLU A 61 22.58 46.98 -32.56
C GLU A 61 22.06 46.23 -33.80
N GLU A 62 20.76 45.91 -33.92
CA GLU A 62 19.69 46.87 -34.22
C GLU A 62 18.32 46.47 -33.67
N ALA A 63 17.51 47.49 -33.43
CA ALA A 63 16.11 47.48 -33.02
C ALA A 63 15.16 47.46 -34.22
N SER A 64 13.93 46.95 -34.02
CA SER A 64 12.65 47.30 -34.68
C SER A 64 11.57 46.38 -34.05
N GLY A 65 10.44 46.78 -33.47
CA GLY A 65 9.69 48.03 -33.51
C GLY A 65 8.33 47.82 -34.20
N ASP A 66 7.27 47.43 -33.46
CA ASP A 66 5.82 47.75 -33.67
C ASP A 66 4.98 46.89 -32.71
N ARG A 67 4.22 47.36 -31.70
CA ARG A 67 3.11 48.32 -31.52
C ARG A 67 1.73 47.94 -32.09
N LEU A 68 0.85 47.58 -31.13
CA LEU A 68 -0.60 47.91 -31.00
C LEU A 68 -1.55 47.13 -31.95
N LYS A 69 -2.74 46.68 -31.57
CA LYS A 69 -3.79 47.31 -30.73
C LYS A 69 -4.74 46.28 -30.10
N ASP A 70 -5.32 46.73 -28.98
CA ASP A 70 -6.60 46.31 -28.41
C ASP A 70 -7.76 46.39 -29.41
N ASP A 71 -8.78 45.53 -29.23
CA ASP A 71 -10.17 45.94 -29.41
C ASP A 71 -11.11 45.10 -28.52
N LYS A 72 -11.89 45.81 -27.69
CA LYS A 72 -13.09 45.33 -27.01
C LYS A 72 -14.24 45.29 -28.00
N LEU A 73 -15.15 44.33 -27.87
CA LEU A 73 -16.58 44.53 -28.14
C LEU A 73 -17.42 43.59 -27.27
N GLN A 74 -18.52 44.14 -26.78
CA GLN A 74 -19.54 43.59 -25.90
C GLN A 74 -20.87 43.84 -26.63
N GLU A 75 -21.78 42.86 -26.71
CA GLU A 75 -23.26 43.02 -26.69
C GLU A 75 -23.98 41.68 -27.00
N ASP A 76 -24.75 41.22 -25.99
CA ASP A 76 -26.16 40.82 -25.96
C ASP A 76 -26.87 40.11 -27.14
N ALA A 77 -27.58 39.03 -26.76
CA ALA A 77 -29.03 38.82 -26.92
C ALA A 77 -29.47 37.45 -27.52
N GLN A 78 -30.22 36.71 -26.69
CA GLN A 78 -31.46 35.95 -26.95
C GLN A 78 -31.65 35.14 -28.26
N GLY A 79 -31.98 33.84 -28.12
CA GLY A 79 -32.79 33.14 -29.12
C GLY A 79 -32.76 31.60 -29.11
N ASP A 80 -33.80 31.00 -28.51
CA ASP A 80 -34.52 29.76 -28.88
C ASP A 80 -33.82 28.37 -29.07
N ARG A 81 -34.30 27.43 -28.24
CA ARG A 81 -34.72 26.03 -28.49
C ARG A 81 -33.90 25.13 -29.45
N LEU A 82 -33.51 23.94 -28.97
CA LEU A 82 -34.17 22.64 -29.23
C LEU A 82 -33.46 21.46 -28.52
N GLN A 83 -34.25 20.64 -27.83
CA GLN A 83 -34.17 19.18 -27.64
C GLN A 83 -32.82 18.43 -27.73
N GLY A 84 -32.45 17.77 -26.64
CA GLY A 84 -31.53 16.63 -26.65
C GLY A 84 -31.27 16.06 -25.25
N ASP A 85 -31.53 14.77 -25.10
CA ASP A 85 -30.95 13.85 -24.12
C ASP A 85 -31.49 13.80 -22.68
N ARG A 86 -32.62 13.10 -22.63
CA ARG A 86 -32.96 12.11 -21.60
C ARG A 86 -32.09 10.86 -21.81
N LEU A 87 -31.78 10.12 -20.74
CA LEU A 87 -31.02 8.85 -20.58
C LEU A 87 -29.66 9.11 -19.88
N GLN A 88 -29.29 8.56 -18.73
CA GLN A 88 -29.88 7.55 -17.84
C GLN A 88 -29.40 7.88 -16.41
N GLN A 89 -30.34 7.92 -15.48
CA GLN A 89 -30.11 8.04 -14.04
C GLN A 89 -30.86 6.86 -13.42
N GLU A 90 -30.30 5.65 -13.54
CA GLU A 90 -30.86 4.43 -12.93
C GLU A 90 -29.71 3.51 -12.53
N ALA A 91 -29.09 3.80 -11.38
CA ALA A 91 -28.34 2.84 -10.56
C ALA A 91 -27.96 3.46 -9.20
N LEU A 92 -28.91 4.08 -8.50
CA LEU A 92 -28.76 4.50 -7.11
C LEU A 92 -30.13 4.32 -6.43
N GLY A 93 -30.43 3.06 -6.10
CA GLY A 93 -31.65 2.66 -5.40
C GLY A 93 -31.43 2.64 -3.90
N ASP A 94 -32.15 3.54 -3.22
CA ASP A 94 -32.76 3.39 -1.89
C ASP A 94 -31.90 2.84 -0.73
N TRP A 95 -31.31 3.76 0.03
CA TRP A 95 -31.08 3.58 1.48
C TRP A 95 -32.08 4.46 2.23
N GLN A 96 -33.30 3.95 2.42
CA GLN A 96 -34.30 4.58 3.29
C GLN A 96 -34.07 4.15 4.74
N GLN A 97 -34.01 5.17 5.60
CA GLN A 97 -33.98 5.11 7.06
C GLN A 97 -35.24 4.42 7.60
N GLU A 98 -35.07 3.40 8.43
CA GLU A 98 -36.07 3.02 9.42
C GLU A 98 -35.58 3.45 10.80
N GLU A 99 -36.09 4.60 11.26
CA GLU A 99 -36.18 4.90 12.69
C GLU A 99 -37.35 4.09 13.26
N ALA A 100 -37.05 3.22 14.23
CA ALA A 100 -38.06 2.61 15.09
C ALA A 100 -37.73 2.95 16.55
N GLU A 101 -38.61 3.76 17.14
CA GLU A 101 -38.66 4.11 18.56
C GLU A 101 -38.82 2.85 19.44
N GLY A 102 -38.10 2.76 20.57
CA GLY A 102 -38.33 1.66 21.50
C GLY A 102 -37.44 1.53 22.74
N SER A 103 -37.69 2.40 23.73
CA SER A 103 -37.48 2.20 25.18
C SER A 103 -36.06 2.30 25.78
N VAL A 104 -35.97 3.23 26.73
CA VAL A 104 -34.86 3.55 27.63
C VAL A 104 -34.67 2.44 28.67
N LEU A 105 -33.47 1.88 28.74
CA LEU A 105 -32.87 1.32 29.96
C LEU A 105 -31.37 1.66 29.94
N GLU A 106 -30.97 2.54 30.85
CA GLU A 106 -29.57 2.87 31.14
C GLU A 106 -28.92 1.66 31.83
N ASP A 107 -27.88 1.08 31.23
CA ASP A 107 -26.96 0.15 31.88
C ASP A 107 -25.53 0.59 31.60
N ASP A 108 -24.88 1.11 32.64
CA ASP A 108 -23.48 1.50 32.68
C ASP A 108 -22.60 0.23 32.66
N SER A 109 -22.19 -0.20 31.47
CA SER A 109 -21.15 -1.22 31.33
C SER A 109 -20.13 -0.77 30.29
N ASP A 110 -19.09 -0.11 30.78
CA ASP A 110 -17.87 0.28 30.10
C ASP A 110 -17.10 -0.97 29.61
N SER A 111 -17.55 -1.53 28.48
CA SER A 111 -16.75 -2.46 27.69
C SER A 111 -16.48 -1.79 26.34
N GLU A 112 -15.25 -1.32 26.15
CA GLU A 112 -14.72 -0.94 24.85
C GLU A 112 -14.74 -2.16 23.91
N LEU A 113 -15.92 -2.42 23.33
CA LEU A 113 -16.07 -3.26 22.16
C LEU A 113 -15.39 -2.51 21.03
N LYS A 114 -14.17 -2.92 20.68
CA LYS A 114 -13.57 -2.58 19.39
C LYS A 114 -14.58 -3.01 18.34
N GLU A 115 -15.23 -2.05 17.69
CA GLU A 115 -15.99 -2.29 16.47
C GLU A 115 -15.05 -3.05 15.52
N GLU A 116 -15.32 -4.33 15.31
CA GLU A 116 -14.74 -5.07 14.20
C GLU A 116 -15.27 -4.37 12.95
N LYS A 117 -14.44 -3.47 12.41
CA LYS A 117 -14.70 -2.76 11.17
C LYS A 117 -14.93 -3.83 10.10
N SER A 118 -16.20 -4.14 9.88
CA SER A 118 -16.63 -5.13 8.91
C SER A 118 -16.04 -4.69 7.59
N GLN A 119 -15.24 -5.54 6.94
CA GLN A 119 -14.73 -5.25 5.62
C GLN A 119 -15.93 -5.03 4.71
N GLU A 120 -16.20 -3.78 4.32
CA GLU A 120 -17.16 -3.48 3.28
C GLU A 120 -16.65 -4.17 2.01
N VAL A 121 -17.29 -5.29 1.65
CA VAL A 121 -16.97 -6.02 0.42
C VAL A 121 -17.44 -5.14 -0.73
N GLU A 122 -16.51 -4.33 -1.26
CA GLU A 122 -16.79 -3.34 -2.29
C GLU A 122 -17.21 -3.98 -3.63
N PHE A 123 -16.80 -5.24 -3.86
CA PHE A 123 -17.13 -6.02 -5.05
C PHE A 123 -17.51 -7.45 -4.68
N ASP A 124 -18.81 -7.75 -4.76
CA ASP A 124 -19.33 -9.11 -4.67
C ASP A 124 -19.27 -9.76 -6.07
N ASP A 125 -18.31 -10.67 -6.26
CA ASP A 125 -18.14 -11.39 -7.52
C ASP A 125 -19.35 -12.27 -7.87
N ASP A 126 -20.09 -12.78 -6.87
CA ASP A 126 -21.25 -13.63 -7.13
C ASP A 126 -22.44 -12.79 -7.62
N TYR A 127 -22.63 -11.60 -7.05
CA TYR A 127 -23.58 -10.62 -7.59
C TYR A 127 -23.22 -10.21 -9.02
N LEU A 128 -21.95 -9.87 -9.29
CA LEU A 128 -21.51 -9.49 -10.62
C LEU A 128 -21.71 -10.61 -11.65
N ARG A 129 -21.44 -11.87 -11.28
CA ARG A 129 -21.69 -13.04 -12.15
C ARG A 129 -23.16 -13.21 -12.50
N GLU A 130 -24.08 -12.97 -11.57
CA GLU A 130 -25.51 -13.08 -11.85
C GLU A 130 -25.97 -11.96 -12.80
N VAL A 131 -25.47 -10.73 -12.62
CA VAL A 131 -25.73 -9.60 -13.53
C VAL A 131 -25.13 -9.85 -14.92
N GLU A 132 -23.96 -10.50 -15.01
CA GLU A 132 -23.22 -10.75 -16.24
C GLU A 132 -23.67 -12.02 -17.00
N LYS A 133 -24.55 -12.83 -16.41
CA LYS A 133 -24.97 -14.12 -16.96
C LYS A 133 -25.70 -14.00 -18.29
N ASP A 134 -26.49 -12.95 -18.45
CA ASP A 134 -27.30 -12.69 -19.65
C ASP A 134 -26.57 -11.82 -20.67
N LEU A 135 -25.36 -11.34 -20.36
CA LEU A 135 -24.57 -10.54 -21.29
C LEU A 135 -24.00 -11.38 -22.42
N THR A 136 -24.13 -10.86 -23.64
CA THR A 136 -23.47 -11.42 -24.82
C THR A 136 -21.96 -11.19 -24.74
N GLU A 137 -21.18 -12.02 -25.44
CA GLU A 137 -19.73 -11.87 -25.51
C GLU A 137 -19.31 -10.53 -26.13
N GLU A 138 -20.09 -10.00 -27.07
CA GLU A 138 -19.86 -8.68 -27.67
C GLU A 138 -20.05 -7.54 -26.65
N GLU A 139 -21.05 -7.63 -25.78
CA GLU A 139 -21.26 -6.66 -24.70
C GLU A 139 -20.17 -6.74 -23.63
N LYS A 140 -19.72 -7.96 -23.28
CA LYS A 140 -18.60 -8.16 -22.36
C LYS A 140 -17.32 -7.53 -22.91
N GLU A 141 -17.03 -7.74 -24.19
CA GLU A 141 -15.86 -7.13 -24.83
C GLU A 141 -15.98 -5.60 -24.93
N SER A 142 -17.18 -5.08 -25.21
CA SER A 142 -17.44 -3.63 -25.18
C SER A 142 -17.17 -3.03 -23.79
N ARG A 143 -17.65 -3.70 -22.73
CA ARG A 143 -17.41 -3.29 -21.34
C ARG A 143 -15.94 -3.40 -20.95
N ARG A 144 -15.25 -4.47 -21.38
CA ARG A 144 -13.79 -4.61 -21.22
C ARG A 144 -13.06 -3.43 -21.86
N GLN A 145 -13.41 -3.05 -23.08
CA GLN A 145 -12.77 -1.92 -23.76
C GLN A 145 -13.01 -0.60 -23.03
N GLN A 146 -14.23 -0.36 -22.53
CA GLN A 146 -14.53 0.82 -21.70
C GLN A 146 -13.70 0.83 -20.41
N SER A 147 -13.61 -0.31 -19.72
CA SER A 147 -12.76 -0.48 -18.54
C SER A 147 -11.28 -0.18 -18.85
N LEU A 148 -10.76 -0.63 -19.99
CA LEU A 148 -9.38 -0.31 -20.42
C LEU A 148 -9.16 1.19 -20.65
N THR A 149 -10.12 1.90 -21.24
CA THR A 149 -10.00 3.37 -21.39
C THR A 149 -9.98 4.10 -20.05
N LEU A 150 -10.77 3.65 -19.07
CA LEU A 150 -10.77 4.19 -17.72
C LEU A 150 -9.47 3.85 -16.98
N LYS A 151 -8.93 2.64 -17.19
CA LYS A 151 -7.60 2.26 -16.69
C LYS A 151 -6.52 3.20 -17.23
N GLU A 152 -6.50 3.47 -18.52
CA GLU A 152 -5.52 4.38 -19.13
C GLU A 152 -5.64 5.82 -18.60
N LYS A 153 -6.88 6.27 -18.37
CA LYS A 153 -7.16 7.55 -17.70
C LYS A 153 -6.62 7.55 -16.26
N GLY A 154 -6.89 6.51 -15.48
CA GLY A 154 -6.35 6.31 -14.13
C GLY A 154 -4.83 6.29 -14.13
N ASN A 155 -4.22 5.62 -15.11
CA ASN A 155 -2.77 5.56 -15.27
C ASN A 155 -2.17 6.95 -15.55
N SER A 156 -2.86 7.75 -16.36
CA SER A 156 -2.43 9.11 -16.66
C SER A 156 -2.55 10.02 -15.43
N GLN A 157 -3.61 9.87 -14.63
CA GLN A 157 -3.81 10.60 -13.37
C GLN A 157 -2.77 10.19 -12.32
N PHE A 158 -2.47 8.89 -12.22
CA PHE A 158 -1.44 8.34 -11.35
C PHE A 158 -0.07 8.95 -11.69
N LYS A 159 0.32 8.94 -12.97
CA LYS A 159 1.57 9.59 -13.42
C LYS A 159 1.61 11.10 -13.16
N ALA A 160 0.45 11.76 -13.12
CA ALA A 160 0.34 13.18 -12.80
C ALA A 160 0.38 13.48 -11.29
N GLY A 161 0.40 12.45 -10.43
CA GLY A 161 0.34 12.59 -8.97
C GLY A 161 -1.07 12.79 -8.40
N ASN A 162 -2.10 12.67 -9.23
CA ASN A 162 -3.50 12.82 -8.86
C ASN A 162 -4.05 11.46 -8.38
N TRP A 163 -3.59 11.02 -7.21
CA TRP A 163 -3.83 9.67 -6.70
C TRP A 163 -5.30 9.39 -6.38
N SER A 164 -6.04 10.39 -5.86
CA SER A 164 -7.46 10.24 -5.52
C SER A 164 -8.31 10.05 -6.77
N GLU A 165 -8.07 10.84 -7.81
CA GLU A 165 -8.77 10.69 -9.09
C GLU A 165 -8.38 9.37 -9.79
N ALA A 166 -7.13 8.95 -9.67
CA ALA A 166 -6.67 7.67 -10.20
C ALA A 166 -7.41 6.51 -9.52
N GLU A 167 -7.52 6.52 -8.19
CA GLU A 167 -8.28 5.52 -7.42
C GLU A 167 -9.73 5.41 -7.93
N LEU A 168 -10.40 6.56 -8.11
CA LEU A 168 -11.77 6.61 -8.61
C LEU A 168 -11.88 6.04 -10.03
N SER A 169 -10.96 6.40 -10.94
CA SER A 169 -10.95 5.86 -12.30
C SER A 169 -10.73 4.34 -12.32
N TYR A 170 -9.87 3.80 -11.45
CA TYR A 170 -9.69 2.35 -11.34
C TYR A 170 -10.92 1.66 -10.73
N LYS A 171 -11.59 2.29 -9.76
CA LYS A 171 -12.85 1.80 -9.19
C LYS A 171 -13.94 1.72 -10.27
N GLU A 172 -14.13 2.78 -11.06
CA GLU A 172 -15.07 2.78 -12.18
C GLU A 172 -14.70 1.72 -13.23
N ALA A 173 -13.40 1.56 -13.52
CA ALA A 173 -12.91 0.51 -14.41
C ALA A 173 -13.21 -0.92 -13.89
N LEU A 174 -13.15 -1.15 -12.58
CA LEU A 174 -13.49 -2.43 -11.94
C LEU A 174 -14.99 -2.74 -11.99
N VAL A 175 -15.84 -1.73 -11.88
CA VAL A 175 -17.30 -1.87 -12.03
C VAL A 175 -17.66 -2.29 -13.45
N LEU A 176 -16.96 -1.74 -14.46
CA LEU A 176 -17.21 -2.09 -15.86
C LEU A 176 -16.56 -3.40 -16.28
N CYS A 177 -15.40 -3.76 -15.72
CA CYS A 177 -14.63 -4.92 -16.15
C CYS A 177 -15.35 -6.23 -15.81
N PRO A 178 -15.77 -7.04 -16.81
CA PRO A 178 -16.49 -8.28 -16.55
C PRO A 178 -15.65 -9.29 -15.74
N VAL A 179 -16.31 -10.07 -14.88
CA VAL A 179 -15.67 -11.04 -13.97
C VAL A 179 -14.89 -12.13 -14.71
N CYS A 180 -15.27 -12.45 -15.94
CA CYS A 180 -14.56 -13.42 -16.77
C CYS A 180 -13.12 -12.97 -17.15
N PHE A 181 -12.81 -11.67 -17.08
CA PHE A 181 -11.48 -11.12 -17.35
C PHE A 181 -10.66 -11.00 -16.06
N SER A 182 -10.36 -12.15 -15.44
CA SER A 182 -9.72 -12.20 -14.11
C SER A 182 -8.35 -11.50 -14.08
N LYS A 183 -7.55 -11.64 -15.15
CA LYS A 183 -6.22 -11.02 -15.24
C LYS A 183 -6.29 -9.51 -15.31
N GLU A 184 -7.17 -8.96 -16.12
CA GLU A 184 -7.39 -7.52 -16.23
C GLU A 184 -7.93 -6.93 -14.92
N ARG A 185 -8.85 -7.64 -14.26
CA ARG A 185 -9.33 -7.26 -12.92
C ARG A 185 -8.19 -7.28 -11.90
N ALA A 186 -7.30 -8.27 -11.93
CA ALA A 186 -6.14 -8.31 -11.05
C ALA A 186 -5.24 -7.08 -11.23
N VAL A 187 -4.99 -6.68 -12.48
CA VAL A 187 -4.22 -5.47 -12.80
C VAL A 187 -4.90 -4.20 -12.29
N LEU A 188 -6.22 -4.09 -12.40
CA LEU A 188 -6.98 -2.95 -11.88
C LEU A 188 -6.91 -2.85 -10.35
N PHE A 189 -7.07 -3.97 -9.65
CA PHE A 189 -6.90 -4.00 -8.19
C PHE A 189 -5.49 -3.59 -7.78
N SER A 190 -4.45 -4.11 -8.44
CA SER A 190 -3.05 -3.74 -8.16
C SER A 190 -2.76 -2.25 -8.42
N ASN A 191 -3.30 -1.68 -9.50
CA ASN A 191 -3.17 -0.24 -9.79
C ASN A 191 -3.92 0.63 -8.78
N ARG A 192 -5.11 0.20 -8.34
CA ARG A 192 -5.85 0.88 -7.28
C ARG A 192 -5.14 0.80 -5.94
N ALA A 193 -4.54 -0.34 -5.62
CA ALA A 193 -3.68 -0.50 -4.45
C ALA A 193 -2.50 0.48 -4.49
N ALA A 194 -1.92 0.73 -5.67
CA ALA A 194 -0.88 1.74 -5.86
C ALA A 194 -1.38 3.15 -5.51
N ALA A 195 -2.54 3.54 -6.03
CA ALA A 195 -3.12 4.84 -5.73
C ALA A 195 -3.42 4.98 -4.22
N ARG A 196 -3.97 3.94 -3.60
CA ARG A 196 -4.28 3.89 -2.16
C ARG A 196 -3.04 3.92 -1.29
N LEU A 197 -1.93 3.33 -1.72
CA LEU A 197 -0.62 3.43 -1.05
C LEU A 197 -0.20 4.91 -0.92
N HIS A 198 -0.28 5.68 -2.01
CA HIS A 198 0.05 7.11 -1.99
C HIS A 198 -0.92 7.97 -1.16
N LEU A 199 -2.14 7.47 -0.91
CA LEU A 199 -3.15 8.11 -0.07
C LEU A 199 -3.07 7.67 1.41
N ASP A 200 -2.06 6.86 1.79
CA ASP A 200 -1.89 6.26 3.13
C ASP A 200 -3.06 5.35 3.56
N LEU A 201 -3.83 4.83 2.59
CA LEU A 201 -4.94 3.90 2.81
C LEU A 201 -4.45 2.44 2.83
N LYS A 202 -3.51 2.14 3.72
CA LYS A 202 -2.74 0.87 3.74
C LYS A 202 -3.62 -0.38 3.81
N ASP A 203 -4.63 -0.43 4.70
CA ASP A 203 -5.49 -1.60 4.84
C ASP A 203 -6.31 -1.89 3.57
N GLN A 204 -6.79 -0.84 2.91
CA GLN A 204 -7.53 -0.98 1.66
C GLN A 204 -6.61 -1.40 0.51
N ALA A 205 -5.37 -0.87 0.48
CA ALA A 205 -4.37 -1.29 -0.49
C ALA A 205 -3.98 -2.77 -0.31
N ILE A 206 -3.85 -3.26 0.93
CA ILE A 206 -3.60 -4.68 1.23
C ILE A 206 -4.76 -5.55 0.74
N SER A 207 -6.00 -5.10 0.97
CA SER A 207 -7.20 -5.80 0.49
C SER A 207 -7.21 -5.89 -1.04
N ASP A 208 -6.93 -4.79 -1.74
CA ASP A 208 -6.82 -4.77 -3.19
C ASP A 208 -5.72 -5.70 -3.71
N CYS A 209 -4.52 -5.66 -3.12
CA CYS A 209 -3.45 -6.59 -3.52
C CYS A 209 -3.86 -8.05 -3.28
N THR A 210 -4.57 -8.34 -2.19
CA THR A 210 -5.05 -9.69 -1.89
C THR A 210 -6.06 -10.16 -2.94
N ARG A 211 -7.01 -9.30 -3.32
CA ARG A 211 -7.94 -9.57 -4.43
C ARG A 211 -7.22 -9.77 -5.77
N ALA A 212 -6.19 -8.98 -6.05
CA ALA A 212 -5.37 -9.16 -7.25
C ALA A 212 -4.67 -10.52 -7.28
N ILE A 213 -4.14 -10.98 -6.14
CA ILE A 213 -3.46 -12.28 -6.00
C ILE A 213 -4.44 -13.44 -6.05
N GLU A 214 -5.65 -13.30 -5.50
CA GLU A 214 -6.72 -14.30 -5.63
C GLU A 214 -7.12 -14.53 -7.10
N LEU A 215 -7.13 -13.46 -7.90
CA LEU A 215 -7.45 -13.51 -9.32
C LEU A 215 -6.28 -13.96 -10.20
N ASN A 216 -5.05 -13.56 -9.83
CA ASN A 216 -3.81 -13.95 -10.49
C ASN A 216 -2.71 -14.23 -9.45
N PRO A 217 -2.54 -15.49 -9.01
CA PRO A 217 -1.59 -15.86 -7.96
C PRO A 217 -0.12 -15.59 -8.30
N ASP A 218 0.21 -15.53 -9.58
CA ASP A 218 1.57 -15.33 -10.07
C ASP A 218 1.86 -13.85 -10.39
N TYR A 219 0.97 -12.93 -10.00
CA TYR A 219 1.12 -11.51 -10.28
C TYR A 219 2.17 -10.84 -9.39
N VAL A 220 3.42 -10.86 -9.87
CA VAL A 220 4.61 -10.42 -9.14
C VAL A 220 4.48 -8.99 -8.58
N ARG A 221 3.89 -8.05 -9.35
CA ARG A 221 3.70 -6.67 -8.89
C ARG A 221 2.74 -6.55 -7.71
N ALA A 222 1.64 -7.31 -7.70
CA ALA A 222 0.71 -7.33 -6.57
C ALA A 222 1.35 -7.94 -5.32
N LEU A 223 2.13 -9.02 -5.49
CA LEU A 223 2.90 -9.65 -4.40
C LEU A 223 3.92 -8.68 -3.80
N LEU A 224 4.71 -7.99 -4.63
CA LEU A 224 5.69 -7.00 -4.17
C LEU A 224 5.03 -5.85 -3.40
N ARG A 225 3.93 -5.31 -3.95
CA ARG A 225 3.20 -4.20 -3.31
C ARG A 225 2.60 -4.62 -1.97
N ARG A 226 2.02 -5.84 -1.89
CA ARG A 226 1.49 -6.37 -0.63
C ARG A 226 2.58 -6.61 0.40
N ALA A 227 3.72 -7.16 -0.01
CA ALA A 227 4.86 -7.36 0.86
C ALA A 227 5.36 -6.04 1.47
N GLU A 228 5.48 -4.99 0.65
CA GLU A 228 5.87 -3.65 1.14
C GLU A 228 4.83 -3.08 2.12
N LEU A 229 3.53 -3.19 1.80
CA LEU A 229 2.46 -2.76 2.71
C LEU A 229 2.48 -3.54 4.03
N TYR A 230 2.81 -4.83 4.00
CA TYR A 230 2.97 -5.64 5.20
C TYR A 230 4.18 -5.20 6.03
N GLU A 231 5.30 -4.84 5.41
CA GLU A 231 6.40 -4.21 6.13
C GLU A 231 5.98 -2.89 6.79
N GLN A 232 5.25 -2.04 6.06
CA GLN A 232 4.75 -0.76 6.56
C GLN A 232 3.68 -0.87 7.66
N THR A 233 3.11 -2.06 7.87
CA THR A 233 2.08 -2.38 8.89
C THR A 233 2.56 -3.35 9.95
N ASP A 234 3.88 -3.58 10.06
CA ASP A 234 4.54 -4.49 11.02
C ASP A 234 4.07 -5.97 10.92
N LYS A 235 3.59 -6.38 9.75
CA LYS A 235 3.24 -7.77 9.39
C LYS A 235 4.43 -8.45 8.71
N LEU A 236 5.56 -8.51 9.44
CA LEU A 236 6.85 -8.89 8.87
C LEU A 236 6.91 -10.35 8.40
N ASP A 237 6.20 -11.24 9.08
CA ASP A 237 6.13 -12.66 8.71
C ASP A 237 5.41 -12.83 7.37
N GLU A 238 4.25 -12.20 7.20
CA GLU A 238 3.47 -12.19 5.96
C GLU A 238 4.23 -11.50 4.82
N ALA A 239 4.95 -10.40 5.09
CA ALA A 239 5.82 -9.75 4.12
C ALA A 239 6.91 -10.70 3.60
N LEU A 240 7.55 -11.45 4.50
CA LEU A 240 8.60 -12.40 4.14
C LEU A 240 8.07 -13.56 3.28
N GLU A 241 6.84 -14.02 3.52
CA GLU A 241 6.18 -15.03 2.68
C GLU A 241 5.95 -14.53 1.26
N ASP A 242 5.41 -13.31 1.11
CA ASP A 242 5.19 -12.71 -0.21
C ASP A 242 6.51 -12.47 -0.96
N TYR A 243 7.57 -11.98 -0.28
CA TYR A 243 8.88 -11.82 -0.91
C TYR A 243 9.53 -13.13 -1.34
N LYS A 244 9.37 -14.20 -0.55
CA LYS A 244 9.82 -15.54 -0.98
C LYS A 244 9.06 -15.98 -2.22
N LYS A 245 7.74 -15.75 -2.26
CA LYS A 245 6.92 -16.09 -3.42
C LYS A 245 7.36 -15.32 -4.67
N VAL A 246 7.70 -14.04 -4.53
CA VAL A 246 8.29 -13.24 -5.60
C VAL A 246 9.59 -13.87 -6.11
N LEU A 247 10.49 -14.31 -5.23
CA LEU A 247 11.75 -14.93 -5.65
C LEU A 247 11.60 -16.33 -6.26
N GLU A 248 10.50 -17.04 -5.97
CA GLU A 248 10.14 -18.28 -6.67
C GLU A 248 9.74 -18.01 -8.13
N LEU A 249 9.05 -16.88 -8.38
CA LEU A 249 8.55 -16.49 -9.70
C LEU A 249 9.62 -15.75 -10.52
N ASP A 250 10.27 -14.76 -9.92
CA ASP A 250 11.36 -13.98 -10.48
C ASP A 250 12.55 -13.91 -9.49
N PRO A 251 13.56 -14.78 -9.65
CA PRO A 251 14.76 -14.78 -8.83
C PRO A 251 15.61 -13.51 -8.95
N ASN A 252 15.38 -12.67 -9.98
CA ASN A 252 16.16 -11.48 -10.25
C ASN A 252 15.68 -10.24 -9.49
N GLN A 253 14.52 -10.29 -8.82
CA GLN A 253 13.99 -9.17 -8.07
C GLN A 253 14.87 -8.77 -6.87
N ALA A 254 15.57 -7.65 -7.05
CA ALA A 254 16.53 -7.15 -6.08
C ALA A 254 15.89 -6.75 -4.74
N SER A 255 14.73 -6.08 -4.76
CA SER A 255 13.98 -5.69 -3.57
C SER A 255 13.59 -6.91 -2.72
N ALA A 256 13.04 -7.95 -3.36
CA ALA A 256 12.66 -9.18 -2.69
C ALA A 256 13.86 -9.92 -2.08
N ARG A 257 15.00 -9.97 -2.78
CA ARG A 257 16.25 -10.55 -2.23
C ARG A 257 16.73 -9.79 -1.00
N GLN A 258 16.73 -8.46 -1.05
CA GLN A 258 17.16 -7.63 0.08
C GLN A 258 16.23 -7.82 1.29
N ALA A 259 14.92 -7.82 1.06
CA ALA A 259 13.94 -8.06 2.11
C ALA A 259 14.11 -9.45 2.75
N CYS A 260 14.31 -10.51 1.94
CA CYS A 260 14.56 -11.86 2.44
C CYS A 260 15.84 -12.00 3.27
N MET A 261 16.84 -11.14 3.07
CA MET A 261 18.05 -11.09 3.90
C MET A 261 17.83 -10.32 5.21
N ARG A 262 17.05 -9.24 5.18
CA ARG A 262 16.83 -8.34 6.33
C ARG A 262 15.75 -8.82 7.29
N LEU A 263 14.59 -9.22 6.76
CA LEU A 263 13.39 -9.52 7.54
C LEU A 263 13.58 -10.64 8.58
N PRO A 264 14.30 -11.75 8.32
CA PRO A 264 14.45 -12.82 9.31
C PRO A 264 15.07 -12.34 10.64
N GLN A 265 16.04 -11.43 10.58
CA GLN A 265 16.64 -10.85 11.78
C GLN A 265 15.64 -9.96 12.52
N GLN A 266 14.90 -9.11 11.80
CA GLN A 266 13.90 -8.22 12.39
C GLN A 266 12.75 -8.98 13.05
N ILE A 267 12.27 -10.06 12.40
CA ILE A 267 11.27 -10.97 12.96
C ILE A 267 11.80 -11.62 14.24
N HIS A 268 13.05 -12.10 14.24
CA HIS A 268 13.65 -12.69 15.43
C HIS A 268 13.77 -11.68 16.59
N GLU A 269 14.24 -10.46 16.30
CA GLU A 269 14.34 -9.38 17.30
C GLU A 269 12.97 -8.99 17.86
N ARG A 270 11.95 -8.87 17.00
CA ARG A 270 10.55 -8.62 17.40
C ARG A 270 10.04 -9.72 18.33
N ASN A 271 10.25 -10.98 17.96
CA ASN A 271 9.78 -12.14 18.72
C ASN A 271 10.47 -12.26 20.08
N GLU A 272 11.78 -12.01 20.17
CA GLU A 272 12.47 -12.01 21.46
C GLU A 272 12.04 -10.84 22.36
N LYS A 273 11.79 -9.64 21.81
CA LYS A 273 11.20 -8.52 22.57
C LYS A 273 9.82 -8.85 23.10
N LEU A 274 8.92 -9.37 22.26
CA LEU A 274 7.58 -9.80 22.66
C LEU A 274 7.64 -10.86 23.76
N LYS A 275 8.54 -11.84 23.63
CA LYS A 275 8.77 -12.87 24.64
C LYS A 275 9.26 -12.29 25.96
N GLU A 276 10.20 -11.35 25.94
CA GLU A 276 10.67 -10.67 27.16
C GLU A 276 9.54 -9.90 27.85
N GLU A 277 8.74 -9.14 27.10
CA GLU A 277 7.58 -8.41 27.63
C GLU A 277 6.53 -9.35 28.24
N MET A 278 6.20 -10.45 27.54
CA MET A 278 5.26 -11.46 28.04
C MET A 278 5.77 -12.13 29.31
N MET A 279 7.06 -12.48 29.35
CA MET A 279 7.69 -13.05 30.54
C MET A 279 7.72 -12.08 31.71
N SER A 280 7.93 -10.78 31.46
CA SER A 280 7.85 -9.73 32.48
C SER A 280 6.43 -9.64 33.06
N LYS A 281 5.42 -9.52 32.19
CA LYS A 281 4.00 -9.50 32.61
C LYS A 281 3.59 -10.75 33.38
N LEU A 282 4.08 -11.92 32.96
CA LEU A 282 3.82 -13.19 33.65
C LEU A 282 4.49 -13.23 35.03
N LYS A 283 5.71 -12.69 35.17
CA LYS A 283 6.38 -12.56 36.46
C LYS A 283 5.62 -11.62 37.39
N ASP A 284 5.11 -10.51 36.89
CA ASP A 284 4.31 -9.55 37.67
C ASP A 284 3.01 -10.17 38.16
N LEU A 285 2.32 -10.92 37.28
CA LEU A 285 1.13 -11.68 37.65
C LEU A 285 1.44 -12.74 38.70
N GLY A 286 2.53 -13.50 38.54
CA GLY A 286 2.98 -14.46 39.54
C GLY A 286 3.30 -13.80 40.88
N ASN A 287 3.96 -12.65 40.86
CA ASN A 287 4.27 -11.88 42.07
C ASN A 287 3.00 -11.35 42.76
N LEU A 288 1.97 -10.96 42.02
CA LEU A 288 0.68 -10.55 42.59
C LEU A 288 0.05 -11.67 43.45
N VAL A 289 0.10 -12.90 42.95
CA VAL A 289 -0.44 -14.09 43.64
C VAL A 289 0.45 -14.51 44.82
N LEU A 290 1.77 -14.34 44.70
CA LEU A 290 2.74 -14.78 45.69
C LEU A 290 2.96 -13.78 46.84
N ARG A 291 2.68 -12.49 46.63
CA ARG A 291 2.88 -11.43 47.62
C ARG A 291 2.17 -11.67 48.96
N PRO A 292 0.89 -12.13 49.02
CA PRO A 292 0.22 -12.45 50.28
C PRO A 292 0.91 -13.55 51.11
N PHE A 293 1.73 -14.37 50.46
CA PHE A 293 2.49 -15.46 51.10
C PHE A 293 3.94 -15.05 51.44
N GLY A 294 4.31 -13.78 51.22
CA GLY A 294 5.69 -13.30 51.38
C GLY A 294 6.66 -13.89 50.34
N LEU A 295 6.14 -14.37 49.22
CA LEU A 295 6.90 -15.01 48.14
C LEU A 295 6.98 -14.12 46.90
N SER A 296 7.93 -14.42 46.03
CA SER A 296 8.11 -13.82 44.71
C SER A 296 8.51 -14.89 43.69
N THR A 297 8.25 -14.63 42.42
CA THR A 297 8.75 -15.44 41.29
C THR A 297 10.27 -15.56 41.29
N ASN A 298 10.99 -14.61 41.90
CA ASN A 298 12.44 -14.69 42.09
C ASN A 298 12.90 -15.78 43.09
N ASN A 299 12.00 -16.26 43.96
CA ASN A 299 12.33 -17.36 44.87
C ASN A 299 12.43 -18.71 44.17
N PHE A 300 11.91 -18.84 42.94
CA PHE A 300 11.88 -20.09 42.21
C PHE A 300 12.92 -20.04 41.08
N GLN A 301 14.02 -20.76 41.23
CA GLN A 301 15.09 -20.87 40.23
C GLN A 301 14.90 -22.15 39.41
N VAL A 302 14.77 -21.99 38.09
CA VAL A 302 14.65 -23.10 37.16
C VAL A 302 16.03 -23.45 36.61
N ASN A 303 16.47 -24.69 36.84
CA ASN A 303 17.72 -25.23 36.30
C ASN A 303 17.40 -26.30 35.26
N GLN A 304 17.90 -26.13 34.04
CA GLN A 304 17.76 -27.11 32.97
C GLN A 304 19.02 -27.97 32.88
N ASP A 305 18.88 -29.29 32.98
CA ASP A 305 19.99 -30.22 32.76
C ASP A 305 20.28 -30.36 31.26
N THR A 306 21.48 -29.95 30.84
CA THR A 306 21.90 -29.93 29.42
C THR A 306 21.97 -31.31 28.77
N ASN A 307 22.11 -32.38 29.55
CA ASN A 307 22.26 -33.76 29.05
C ASN A 307 20.92 -34.51 28.92
N THR A 308 19.93 -34.18 29.75
CA THR A 308 18.64 -34.88 29.80
C THR A 308 17.49 -34.02 29.28
N GLY A 309 17.70 -32.71 29.12
CA GLY A 309 16.66 -31.74 28.80
C GLY A 309 15.64 -31.56 29.93
N SER A 310 15.85 -32.19 31.09
CA SER A 310 14.92 -32.14 32.21
C SER A 310 15.02 -30.80 32.95
N TYR A 311 13.88 -30.27 33.38
CA TYR A 311 13.78 -29.03 34.16
C TYR A 311 13.62 -29.38 35.63
N SER A 312 14.44 -28.78 36.48
CA SER A 312 14.31 -28.83 37.95
C SER A 312 14.02 -27.43 38.48
N ILE A 313 13.08 -27.32 39.43
CA ILE A 313 12.73 -26.05 40.06
C ILE A 313 13.22 -26.11 41.49
N ASN A 314 14.15 -25.21 41.84
CA ASN A 314 14.68 -25.06 43.18
C ASN A 314 14.07 -23.82 43.83
N PHE A 315 13.63 -23.97 45.08
CA PHE A 315 13.14 -22.84 45.86
C PHE A 315 14.27 -22.29 46.73
N VAL A 316 14.57 -21.01 46.57
CA VAL A 316 15.57 -20.27 47.35
C VAL A 316 14.87 -19.19 48.15
N GLN A 317 14.92 -19.33 49.47
CA GLN A 317 14.40 -18.36 50.41
C GLN A 317 15.49 -17.31 50.67
N ASN A 318 15.30 -16.08 50.19
CA ASN A 318 16.21 -14.98 50.53
C ASN A 318 16.04 -14.64 52.02
N PRO A 319 17.10 -14.66 52.85
CA PRO A 319 16.98 -14.46 54.29
C PRO A 319 16.65 -13.02 54.73
N ASN A 320 16.50 -12.07 53.81
CA ASN A 320 16.37 -10.63 54.13
C ASN A 320 14.96 -10.01 53.96
N ASN A 321 13.90 -10.79 53.78
CA ASN A 321 12.52 -10.24 53.74
C ASN A 321 11.81 -10.28 55.12
N ASN A 322 12.56 -10.35 56.21
CA ASN A 322 12.03 -10.58 57.56
C ASN A 322 12.12 -9.37 58.49
N ASP A 323 12.13 -8.15 57.96
CA ASP A 323 11.92 -6.95 58.78
C ASP A 323 10.51 -6.41 58.54
N ARG A 324 9.66 -6.70 59.54
CA ARG A 324 8.28 -6.26 59.72
C ARG A 324 8.15 -4.75 59.87
#